data_AF-A0AAX6HXP4-F1
#
_entry.id   AF-A0AAX6HXP4-F1
#
_cell.length_a   1.000
_cell.length_b   1.000
_cell.length_c   1.000
_cell.angle_alpha   90.00
_cell.angle_beta   90.00
_cell.angle_gamma   90.00
#
_symmetry.space_group_name_H-M   'P 1'
#
loop_
_entity.id
_entity.type
_entity.pdbx_description
1 polymer ?
#
loop_
_entity_poly.entity_id
_entity_poly.type
_entity_poly.pdbx_seq_one_letter_code
_entity_poly.pdbx_strand_id
1 'polypeptide(L)'
;MVFYRSNPSKRLLTTFCSNITRDFSSVAPKGSLIDGIRDIIAVASGKGRVGKSTTAVNLAIALAKTCQLKVGLLDADIYGPSIPTMMKLHGKP
;
A
#
# COMPACT_ATOMS: atom_id res chain seq x y z
N MET A 1 5.12 -2.54 -3.31
CA MET A 1 4.36 -1.30 -3.64
C MET A 1 2.97 -1.40 -3.04
N VAL A 2 2.55 -0.41 -2.23
CA VAL A 2 1.19 -0.33 -1.67
C VAL A 2 0.44 0.76 -2.42
N PHE A 3 -0.79 0.53 -2.84
CA PHE A 3 -1.61 1.53 -3.50
C PHE A 3 -3.01 1.55 -2.88
N TYR A 4 -3.68 2.69 -2.91
CA TYR A 4 -5.04 2.75 -2.37
C TYR A 4 -5.95 3.69 -3.15
N ARG A 5 -7.24 3.36 -3.12
CA ARG A 5 -8.31 4.19 -3.65
C ARG A 5 -9.06 4.87 -2.51
N SER A 6 -9.29 6.17 -2.70
CA SER A 6 -10.16 6.96 -1.82
C SER A 6 -11.60 6.49 -1.93
N ASN A 7 -12.26 6.30 -0.79
CA ASN A 7 -13.68 5.95 -0.76
C ASN A 7 -14.53 7.21 -0.54
N PRO A 8 -15.33 7.65 -1.53
CA PRO A 8 -16.14 8.87 -1.41
C PRO A 8 -17.17 8.79 -0.27
N SER A 9 -17.65 7.60 0.07
CA SER A 9 -18.65 7.39 1.14
C SER A 9 -18.08 7.51 2.56
N LYS A 10 -16.75 7.56 2.74
CA LYS A 10 -16.08 7.68 4.06
C LYS A 10 -15.21 8.94 4.16
N ARG A 11 -15.68 10.04 3.58
CA ARG A 11 -14.93 11.28 3.41
C ARG A 11 -14.34 11.84 4.72
N LEU A 12 -15.05 11.74 5.84
CA LEU A 12 -14.60 12.29 7.13
C LEU A 12 -13.37 11.54 7.71
N LEU A 13 -13.40 10.20 7.66
CA LEU A 13 -12.26 9.33 8.03
C LEU A 13 -11.11 9.44 7.03
N THR A 14 -11.45 9.65 5.75
CA THR A 14 -10.46 9.84 4.70
C THR A 14 -9.69 11.15 4.86
N THR A 15 -10.32 12.21 5.42
CA THR A 15 -9.64 13.49 5.69
C THR A 15 -8.52 13.33 6.74
N PHE A 16 -8.78 12.61 7.84
CA PHE A 16 -7.76 12.30 8.84
C PHE A 16 -6.60 11.48 8.23
N CYS A 17 -6.93 10.43 7.47
CA CYS A 17 -5.91 9.64 6.80
C CYS A 17 -5.14 10.44 5.73
N SER A 18 -5.79 11.39 5.08
CA SER A 18 -5.14 12.24 4.07
C SER A 18 -4.13 13.21 4.65
N ASN A 19 -4.21 13.56 5.94
CA ASN A 19 -3.12 14.29 6.58
C ASN A 19 -1.92 13.38 6.81
N ILE A 20 -2.13 12.12 7.21
CA ILE A 20 -1.06 11.11 7.34
C ILE A 20 -0.39 10.86 5.98
N THR A 21 -1.14 10.71 4.89
CA THR A 21 -0.56 10.43 3.56
C THR A 21 -0.02 11.66 2.84
N ARG A 22 -0.45 12.88 3.20
CA ARG A 22 0.15 14.14 2.69
C ARG A 22 1.62 14.29 3.05
N ASP A 23 2.04 13.85 4.24
CA ASP A 23 3.45 13.89 4.64
C ASP A 23 4.33 12.98 3.77
N PHE A 24 3.76 11.93 3.16
CA PHE A 24 4.46 11.03 2.24
C PHE A 24 4.34 11.43 0.75
N SER A 25 3.39 12.31 0.40
CA SER A 25 3.03 12.63 -0.99
C SER A 25 3.90 13.71 -1.65
N SER A 26 4.94 14.22 -0.98
CA SER A 26 5.80 15.27 -1.53
C SER A 26 6.71 14.82 -2.69
N VAL A 27 6.73 13.51 -3.00
CA VAL A 27 7.53 12.93 -4.10
C VAL A 27 6.68 11.95 -4.94
N ALA A 28 5.53 12.39 -5.45
CA ALA A 28 4.76 11.63 -6.44
C ALA A 28 4.88 12.30 -7.82
N PRO A 29 5.27 11.58 -8.90
CA PRO A 29 5.21 12.12 -10.25
C PRO A 29 3.77 12.50 -10.58
N LYS A 30 3.56 13.71 -11.12
CA LYS A 30 2.25 14.23 -11.53
C LYS A 30 1.65 13.33 -12.63
N GLY A 31 0.81 12.40 -12.21
CA GLY A 31 0.05 11.51 -13.08
C GLY A 31 -0.25 10.22 -12.32
N SER A 32 -1.52 9.96 -12.02
CA SER A 32 -1.93 8.63 -11.56
C SER A 32 -1.62 7.66 -12.69
N LEU A 33 -0.53 6.88 -12.58
CA LEU A 33 -0.13 5.87 -13.56
C LEU A 33 -1.22 4.78 -13.76
N ILE A 34 -2.19 4.73 -12.85
CA ILE A 34 -3.28 3.76 -12.83
C ILE A 34 -4.56 4.50 -12.47
N ASP A 35 -5.60 4.37 -13.30
CA ASP A 35 -6.89 5.02 -13.07
C ASP A 35 -7.58 4.47 -11.80
N GLY A 36 -8.20 5.38 -11.05
CA GLY A 36 -8.86 5.07 -9.79
C GLY A 36 -7.94 4.85 -8.57
N ILE A 37 -6.62 4.96 -8.70
CA ILE A 37 -5.68 4.92 -7.57
C ILE A 37 -5.34 6.36 -7.16
N ARG A 38 -5.49 6.67 -5.87
CA ARG A 38 -5.21 8.01 -5.34
C ARG A 38 -3.71 8.21 -5.12
N ASP A 39 -3.08 7.29 -4.41
CA ASP A 39 -1.65 7.38 -4.06
C ASP A 39 -0.98 6.01 -4.14
N ILE A 40 0.32 6.05 -4.40
CA ILE A 40 1.21 4.89 -4.51
C ILE A 40 2.37 5.06 -3.53
N ILE A 41 2.56 4.10 -2.65
CA ILE A 41 3.64 4.04 -1.66
C ILE A 41 4.64 2.97 -2.08
N ALA A 42 5.84 3.40 -2.45
CA ALA A 42 6.95 2.49 -2.73
C ALA A 42 7.65 2.10 -1.43
N VAL A 43 7.70 0.80 -1.14
CA VAL A 43 8.46 0.24 -0.01
C VAL A 43 9.67 -0.47 -0.60
N ALA A 44 10.86 0.10 -0.38
CA ALA A 44 12.12 -0.42 -0.90
C ALA A 44 13.19 -0.51 0.21
N SER A 45 14.22 -1.30 -0.03
CA SER A 45 15.37 -1.42 0.87
C SER A 45 16.60 -1.86 0.08
N GLY A 46 17.70 -1.13 0.29
CA GLY A 46 19.00 -1.39 -0.31
C GLY A 46 19.77 -2.57 0.28
N LYS A 47 19.22 -3.27 1.30
CA LYS A 47 19.84 -4.48 1.89
C LYS A 47 18.88 -5.67 1.86
N GLY A 48 19.45 -6.87 1.77
CA GLY A 48 18.71 -8.13 1.87
C GLY A 48 18.19 -8.38 3.29
N ARG A 49 17.04 -9.07 3.42
CA ARG A 49 16.50 -9.57 4.71
C ARG A 49 16.10 -8.53 5.78
N VAL A 50 15.76 -7.30 5.40
CA VAL A 50 15.29 -6.25 6.35
C VAL A 50 13.77 -6.28 6.64
N GLY A 51 13.02 -7.21 6.04
CA GLY A 51 11.57 -7.28 6.22
C GLY A 51 10.75 -6.29 5.38
N LYS A 52 11.22 -5.89 4.18
CA LYS A 52 10.47 -5.02 3.23
C LYS A 52 9.01 -5.47 3.06
N SER A 53 8.82 -6.74 2.72
CA SER A 53 7.51 -7.31 2.43
C SER A 53 6.64 -7.37 3.69
N THR A 54 7.22 -7.66 4.87
CA THR A 54 6.54 -7.61 6.17
C THR A 54 6.02 -6.22 6.50
N THR A 55 6.86 -5.20 6.33
CA THR A 55 6.47 -3.81 6.56
C THR A 55 5.42 -3.35 5.56
N ALA A 56 5.54 -3.74 4.29
CA ALA A 56 4.56 -3.41 3.26
C ALA A 56 3.18 -4.03 3.55
N VAL A 57 3.13 -5.29 4.00
CA VAL A 57 1.88 -5.97 4.40
C VAL A 57 1.25 -5.29 5.60
N ASN A 58 2.03 -5.02 6.66
CA ASN A 58 1.51 -4.36 7.86
C ASN A 58 0.98 -2.94 7.56
N LEU A 59 1.68 -2.19 6.71
CA LEU A 59 1.23 -0.88 6.27
C LEU A 59 -0.09 -0.97 5.49
N ALA A 60 -0.21 -1.93 4.58
CA ALA A 60 -1.44 -2.14 3.82
C ALA A 60 -2.63 -2.51 4.73
N ILE A 61 -2.40 -3.38 5.72
CA ILE A 61 -3.41 -3.75 6.72
C ILE A 61 -3.80 -2.54 7.57
N ALA A 62 -2.85 -1.72 8.00
CA ALA A 62 -3.13 -0.52 8.79
C ALA A 62 -3.99 0.49 8.01
N LEU A 63 -3.67 0.73 6.73
CA LEU A 63 -4.48 1.62 5.87
C LEU A 63 -5.89 1.05 5.63
N ALA A 64 -6.01 -0.26 5.44
CA ALA A 64 -7.30 -0.92 5.27
C ALA A 64 -8.13 -0.92 6.56
N LYS A 65 -7.52 -1.16 7.72
CA LYS A 65 -8.23 -1.26 9.01
C LYS A 65 -8.49 0.09 9.66
N THR A 66 -7.51 0.98 9.71
CA THR A 66 -7.60 2.27 10.40
C THR A 66 -8.33 3.30 9.56
N CYS A 67 -8.00 3.39 8.28
CA CYS A 67 -8.58 4.40 7.38
C CYS A 67 -9.76 3.87 6.55
N GLN A 68 -10.06 2.56 6.60
CA GLN A 68 -11.08 1.89 5.78
C GLN A 68 -10.99 2.23 4.29
N LEU A 69 -9.76 2.30 3.78
CA LEU A 69 -9.45 2.52 2.38
C LEU A 69 -9.43 1.19 1.62
N LYS A 70 -9.71 1.26 0.31
CA LYS A 70 -9.49 0.11 -0.57
C LYS A 70 -8.00 0.09 -0.90
N VAL A 71 -7.27 -0.84 -0.30
CA VAL A 71 -5.81 -0.97 -0.45
C VAL A 71 -5.50 -2.18 -1.32
N GLY A 72 -4.56 -2.02 -2.25
CA GLY A 72 -3.93 -3.11 -2.95
C GLY A 72 -2.43 -3.14 -2.69
N LEU A 73 -1.85 -4.32 -2.81
CA LEU A 73 -0.46 -4.60 -2.51
C LEU A 73 0.14 -5.35 -3.70
N LEU A 74 1.11 -4.73 -4.36
CA LEU A 74 1.86 -5.32 -5.46
C LEU A 74 3.27 -5.61 -4.96
N ASP A 75 3.64 -6.88 -4.94
CA ASP A 75 5.02 -7.29 -4.66
C ASP A 75 5.83 -7.28 -5.96
N ALA A 76 7.04 -6.73 -5.91
CA ALA A 76 8.01 -6.77 -7.00
C ALA A 76 9.31 -7.46 -6.56
N ASP A 77 9.31 -8.09 -5.39
CA ASP A 77 10.45 -8.86 -4.89
C ASP A 77 10.62 -10.15 -5.72
N ILE A 78 11.67 -10.21 -6.56
CA ILE A 78 12.04 -11.36 -7.42
C ILE A 78 12.34 -12.64 -6.62
N TYR A 79 12.79 -12.50 -5.37
CA TYR A 79 13.14 -13.60 -4.47
C TYR A 79 12.08 -13.78 -3.39
N GLY A 80 10.96 -14.43 -3.74
CA GLY A 80 10.18 -15.22 -2.79
C GLY A 80 8.66 -15.01 -2.80
N PRO A 81 7.88 -16.06 -2.47
CA PRO A 81 6.42 -16.00 -2.33
C PRO A 81 6.03 -15.36 -1.00
N SER A 82 6.56 -14.19 -0.68
CA SER A 82 6.56 -13.63 0.67
C SER A 82 5.18 -13.09 1.07
N ILE A 83 4.55 -12.32 0.18
CA ILE A 83 3.24 -11.71 0.45
C ILE A 83 2.08 -12.73 0.39
N PRO A 84 1.99 -13.64 -0.60
CA PRO A 84 0.97 -14.68 -0.61
C PRO A 84 1.01 -15.57 0.62
N THR A 85 2.22 -15.98 1.04
CA THR A 85 2.42 -16.78 2.25
C THR A 85 2.02 -16.02 3.51
N MET A 86 2.41 -14.73 3.62
CA MET A 86 2.09 -13.90 4.79
C MET A 86 0.59 -13.57 4.89
N MET A 87 -0.11 -13.48 3.76
CA MET A 87 -1.56 -13.33 3.71
C MET A 87 -2.32 -14.66 3.75
N LYS A 88 -1.61 -15.81 3.89
CA LYS A 88 -2.18 -17.17 3.82
C LYS A 88 -3.06 -17.39 2.58
N LEU A 89 -2.68 -16.79 1.45
CA LEU A 89 -3.38 -16.95 0.19
C LEU A 89 -2.90 -18.24 -0.48
N HIS A 90 -3.78 -19.24 -0.49
CA HIS A 90 -3.58 -20.51 -1.19
C HIS A 90 -4.37 -20.49 -2.50
N GLY A 91 -3.83 -19.81 -3.50
CA GLY A 91 -4.42 -19.73 -4.84
C GLY A 91 -3.37 -19.29 -5.85
N LYS A 92 -3.40 -19.87 -7.06
CA LYS A 92 -2.59 -19.36 -8.18
C LYS A 92 -3.13 -17.97 -8.59
N PRO A 93 -2.24 -17.04 -8.98
CA PRO A 93 -2.60 -15.66 -9.31
C PRO A 93 -3.58 -15.57 -10.49
#